data_AF-A0AAU4J0X0-F1
#
_entry.id   AF-A0AAU4J0X0-F1
#
_cell.length_a   1.000
_cell.length_b   1.000
_cell.length_c   1.000
_cell.angle_alpha   90.00
_cell.angle_beta   90.00
_cell.angle_gamma   90.00
#
_symmetry.space_group_name_H-M   'P 1'
#
loop_
_entity.id
_entity.type
_entity.pdbx_description
1 polymer ?
#
loop_
_entity_poly.entity_id
_entity_poly.type
_entity_poly.pdbx_seq_one_letter_code
_entity_poly.pdbx_strand_id
1 'polypeptide(L)'
;MTTKPRWKSLLRWDANDQTTHDSQTYELWAHGFVADDRGNYSRHDEYFVHQVVPNGQTHPLPLSHALGTNRRRALRLAELFILGWRNAPGTRSAEYDYRPMWRSPDGELHPIDAVLTGAVRH
;
A
#
# COMPACT_ATOMS: atom_id res chain seq x y z
N MET A 1 5.64 15.60 28.77
CA MET A 1 4.94 15.26 27.51
C MET A 1 5.78 14.25 26.75
N THR A 2 5.43 12.98 26.80
CA THR A 2 6.12 11.92 26.05
C THR A 2 5.61 11.97 24.61
N THR A 3 6.42 12.49 23.69
CA THR A 3 6.12 12.42 22.26
C THR A 3 6.07 10.95 21.88
N LYS A 4 4.87 10.42 21.61
CA LYS A 4 4.71 9.08 21.04
C LYS A 4 5.61 8.98 19.81
N PRO A 5 6.46 7.95 19.69
CA PRO A 5 7.31 7.80 18.52
C PRO A 5 6.41 7.81 17.27
N ARG A 6 6.62 8.79 16.40
CA ARG A 6 5.96 8.86 15.09
C ARG A 6 6.85 8.09 14.13
N TRP A 7 6.27 7.11 13.44
CA TRP A 7 6.96 6.41 12.38
C TRP A 7 7.35 7.38 11.25
N LYS A 8 8.50 7.09 10.64
CA LYS A 8 8.89 7.58 9.33
C LYS A 8 9.28 6.37 8.51
N SER A 9 8.64 6.19 7.35
CA SER A 9 9.13 5.23 6.36
C SER A 9 10.61 5.49 6.12
N LEU A 10 11.39 4.41 6.12
CA LEU A 10 12.79 4.46 5.68
C LEU A 10 12.88 4.30 4.16
N LEU A 11 11.78 3.93 3.50
CA LEU A 11 11.72 3.85 2.05
C LEU A 11 11.79 5.26 1.46
N ARG A 12 12.57 5.39 0.40
CA ARG A 12 12.76 6.64 -0.31
C ARG A 12 12.29 6.45 -1.73
N TRP A 13 11.21 7.14 -2.05
CA TRP A 13 10.67 7.20 -3.39
C TRP A 13 11.44 8.23 -4.21
N ASP A 14 11.80 7.86 -5.43
CA ASP A 14 12.43 8.75 -6.39
C ASP A 14 11.40 9.56 -7.21
N ALA A 15 11.88 10.28 -8.23
CA ALA A 15 11.03 11.09 -9.10
C ALA A 15 10.12 10.26 -10.02
N ASN A 16 10.42 8.97 -10.21
CA ASN A 16 9.67 8.03 -11.03
C ASN A 16 8.71 7.18 -10.19
N ASP A 17 8.46 7.56 -8.93
CA ASP A 17 7.64 6.77 -8.02
C ASP A 17 8.19 5.34 -7.81
N GLN A 18 9.52 5.19 -7.80
CA GLN A 18 10.19 3.93 -7.50
C GLN A 18 10.91 3.95 -6.14
N THR A 19 10.98 2.79 -5.49
CA THR A 19 11.76 2.58 -4.27
C THR A 19 12.38 1.18 -4.27
N THR A 20 13.53 1.01 -3.64
CA THR A 20 14.17 -0.31 -3.46
C THR A 20 14.12 -0.76 -2.02
N HIS A 21 13.72 -2.01 -1.79
CA HIS A 21 13.70 -2.67 -0.48
C HIS A 21 14.06 -4.15 -0.67
N ASP A 22 14.89 -4.71 0.21
CA ASP A 22 15.32 -6.13 0.16
C ASP A 22 15.76 -6.61 -1.24
N SER A 23 16.59 -5.79 -1.91
CA SER A 23 17.11 -6.04 -3.27
C SER A 23 16.04 -6.11 -4.38
N GLN A 24 14.82 -5.68 -4.11
CA GLN A 24 13.74 -5.56 -5.08
C GLN A 24 13.37 -4.10 -5.29
N THR A 25 13.20 -3.69 -6.54
CA THR A 25 12.67 -2.37 -6.88
C THR A 25 11.18 -2.47 -7.13
N TYR A 26 10.45 -1.55 -6.51
CA TYR A 26 9.01 -1.41 -6.62
C TYR A 26 8.68 -0.09 -7.26
N GLU A 27 7.57 -0.05 -7.98
CA GLU A 27 7.02 1.16 -8.60
C GLU A 27 5.57 1.36 -8.18
N LEU A 28 5.22 2.61 -7.88
CA LEU A 28 3.84 3.00 -7.67
C LEU A 28 3.27 3.54 -8.99
N TRP A 29 2.50 2.71 -9.68
CA TRP A 29 1.95 3.03 -11.00
C TRP A 29 0.44 3.25 -10.91
N ALA A 30 -0.06 4.35 -11.46
CA ALA A 30 -1.49 4.60 -11.63
C ALA A 30 -1.99 4.10 -13.00
N HIS A 31 -3.01 3.25 -12.98
CA HIS A 31 -3.72 2.82 -14.19
C HIS A 31 -5.14 2.32 -13.85
N GLY A 32 -6.01 2.23 -14.86
CA GLY A 32 -7.32 1.58 -14.72
C GLY A 32 -7.20 0.06 -14.51
N PHE A 33 -8.17 -0.55 -13.82
CA PHE A 33 -8.21 -2.00 -13.61
C PHE A 33 -8.34 -2.77 -14.95
N VAL A 34 -7.86 -4.02 -14.96
CA VAL A 34 -8.21 -5.03 -15.98
C VAL A 34 -9.74 -5.14 -16.04
N ALA A 35 -10.35 -5.26 -17.21
CA ALA A 35 -11.79 -5.40 -17.31
C ALA A 35 -12.33 -6.47 -16.35
N ASP A 36 -13.42 -6.21 -15.63
CA ASP A 36 -14.11 -7.28 -14.89
C ASP A 36 -14.56 -8.39 -15.85
N ASP A 37 -15.06 -9.52 -15.31
CA ASP A 37 -15.59 -10.64 -16.13
C ASP A 37 -16.77 -10.23 -17.05
N ARG A 38 -17.23 -8.97 -16.98
CA ARG A 38 -18.30 -8.36 -17.77
C ARG A 38 -17.79 -7.25 -18.70
N GLY A 39 -16.48 -7.03 -18.80
CA GLY A 39 -15.90 -6.02 -19.69
C GLY A 39 -15.88 -4.58 -19.14
N ASN A 40 -16.27 -4.35 -17.89
CA ASN A 40 -16.30 -3.01 -17.31
C ASN A 40 -14.92 -2.61 -16.80
N TYR A 41 -14.49 -1.42 -17.20
CA TYR A 41 -13.28 -0.78 -16.70
C TYR A 41 -13.59 0.08 -15.48
N SER A 42 -12.64 0.19 -14.54
CA SER A 42 -12.71 1.24 -13.52
C SER A 42 -12.82 2.61 -14.21
N ARG A 43 -13.68 3.48 -13.70
CA ARG A 43 -13.85 4.84 -14.25
C ARG A 43 -12.66 5.77 -13.96
N HIS A 44 -11.76 5.36 -13.08
CA HIS A 44 -10.64 6.16 -12.61
C HIS A 44 -9.37 5.32 -12.54
N ASP A 45 -8.24 5.96 -12.84
CA ASP A 45 -6.92 5.38 -12.57
C ASP A 45 -6.71 5.31 -11.06
N GLU A 46 -6.26 4.16 -10.60
CA GLU A 46 -5.90 3.92 -9.21
C GLU A 46 -4.44 3.51 -9.11
N TYR A 47 -3.81 3.77 -7.98
CA TYR A 47 -2.41 3.42 -7.76
C TYR A 47 -2.25 1.96 -7.31
N PHE A 48 -1.28 1.27 -7.88
CA PHE A 48 -0.90 -0.11 -7.56
C PHE A 48 0.60 -0.20 -7.34
N VAL A 49 1.04 -1.17 -6.54
CA VAL A 49 2.45 -1.52 -6.41
C VAL A 49 2.80 -2.54 -7.47
N HIS A 50 3.82 -2.26 -8.26
CA HIS A 50 4.41 -3.17 -9.22
C HIS A 50 5.85 -3.49 -8.84
N GLN A 51 6.36 -4.60 -9.35
CA GLN A 51 7.79 -4.90 -9.34
C GLN A 51 8.45 -4.32 -10.59
N VAL A 52 9.63 -3.74 -10.45
CA VAL A 52 10.51 -3.45 -11.60
C VAL A 52 11.38 -4.69 -11.83
N VAL A 53 11.26 -5.31 -13.00
CA VAL A 53 12.01 -6.51 -13.37
C VAL A 53 13.46 -6.16 -13.76
N PRO A 54 14.39 -7.14 -13.83
CA PRO A 54 15.83 -6.85 -14.01
C PRO A 54 16.21 -6.07 -15.28
N ASN A 55 15.35 -6.04 -16.30
CA ASN A 55 15.55 -5.24 -17.51
C ASN A 55 15.15 -3.76 -17.34
N GLY A 56 14.75 -3.34 -16.14
CA GLY A 56 14.33 -1.98 -15.82
C GLY A 56 12.87 -1.66 -16.14
N GLN A 57 12.09 -2.62 -16.67
CA GLN A 57 10.67 -2.41 -16.97
C GLN A 57 9.79 -2.76 -15.78
N THR A 58 8.67 -2.06 -15.66
CA THR A 58 7.61 -2.36 -14.70
C THR A 58 6.89 -3.64 -15.12
N HIS A 59 6.77 -4.60 -14.22
CA HIS A 59 5.98 -5.80 -14.45
C HIS A 59 4.51 -5.42 -14.65
N PRO A 60 3.78 -5.94 -15.65
CA PRO A 60 2.42 -5.48 -15.95
C PRO A 60 1.37 -5.91 -14.91
N LEU A 61 1.62 -7.01 -14.20
CA LEU A 61 0.72 -7.45 -13.12
C LEU A 61 1.07 -6.75 -11.81
N PRO A 62 0.10 -6.10 -11.14
CA PRO A 62 0.33 -5.48 -9.84
C PRO A 62 0.55 -6.53 -8.75
N LEU A 63 1.40 -6.21 -7.78
CA LEU A 63 1.60 -6.99 -6.56
C LEU A 63 0.51 -6.72 -5.52
N SER A 64 -0.10 -5.53 -5.55
CA SER A 64 -1.11 -5.10 -4.59
C SER A 64 -2.50 -5.00 -5.20
N HIS A 65 -3.52 -4.93 -4.35
CA HIS A 65 -4.80 -4.32 -4.72
C HIS A 65 -4.64 -2.81 -4.95
N ALA A 66 -5.70 -2.18 -5.46
CA ALA A 66 -5.75 -0.73 -5.60
C ALA A 66 -5.55 -0.04 -4.25
N LEU A 67 -4.63 0.92 -4.22
CA LEU A 67 -4.32 1.76 -3.05
C LEU A 67 -5.11 3.07 -3.06
N GLY A 68 -6.01 3.23 -4.03
CA GLY A 68 -6.87 4.38 -4.26
C GLY A 68 -6.26 5.39 -5.23
N THR A 69 -6.96 6.52 -5.40
CA THR A 69 -6.66 7.54 -6.41
C THR A 69 -5.72 8.65 -5.92
N ASN A 70 -5.50 8.77 -4.60
CA ASN A 70 -4.66 9.82 -4.03
C ASN A 70 -3.20 9.35 -3.90
N ARG A 71 -2.30 9.91 -4.73
CA ARG A 71 -0.87 9.55 -4.75
C ARG A 71 -0.19 9.59 -3.39
N ARG A 72 -0.39 10.65 -2.60
CA ARG A 72 0.29 10.81 -1.30
C ARG A 72 -0.15 9.74 -0.30
N ARG A 73 -1.43 9.38 -0.31
CA ARG A 73 -1.94 8.28 0.52
C ARG A 73 -1.46 6.93 -0.02
N ALA A 74 -1.50 6.74 -1.34
CA ALA A 74 -1.06 5.51 -1.99
C ALA A 74 0.42 5.20 -1.72
N LEU A 75 1.32 6.19 -1.75
CA LEU A 75 2.72 6.02 -1.37
C LEU A 75 2.87 5.44 0.04
N ARG A 76 2.14 5.97 1.03
CA ARG A 76 2.21 5.45 2.40
C ARG A 76 1.67 4.02 2.51
N LEU A 77 0.61 3.71 1.78
CA LEU A 77 0.05 2.35 1.75
C LEU A 77 0.98 1.36 1.03
N ALA A 78 1.67 1.82 -0.02
CA ALA A 78 2.67 1.05 -0.73
C ALA A 78 3.88 0.75 0.16
N GLU A 79 4.31 1.71 0.97
CA GLU A 79 5.36 1.49 1.97
C GLU A 79 4.99 0.37 2.95
N LEU A 80 3.77 0.41 3.49
CA LEU A 80 3.26 -0.65 4.36
C LEU A 80 3.24 -2.00 3.64
N PHE A 81 2.75 -2.03 2.40
CA PHE A 81 2.72 -3.25 1.59
C PHE A 81 4.13 -3.84 1.37
N ILE A 82 5.10 -3.00 1.00
CA ILE A 82 6.50 -3.41 0.78
C ILE A 82 7.11 -3.95 2.09
N LEU A 83 6.77 -3.36 3.23
CA LEU A 83 7.20 -3.80 4.57
C LEU A 83 6.41 -5.04 5.09
N GLY A 84 5.63 -5.70 4.24
CA GLY A 84 4.95 -6.96 4.59
C GLY A 84 3.53 -6.81 5.17
N TRP A 85 3.03 -5.59 5.33
CA TRP A 85 1.64 -5.39 5.75
C TRP A 85 0.67 -5.72 4.62
N ARG A 86 -0.52 -6.18 4.96
CA ARG A 86 -1.54 -6.55 3.97
C ARG A 86 -2.87 -5.90 4.28
N ASN A 87 -3.58 -5.45 3.26
CA ASN A 87 -4.98 -5.04 3.43
C ASN A 87 -5.80 -6.25 3.91
N ALA A 88 -6.68 -6.04 4.88
CA ALA A 88 -7.63 -7.04 5.36
C ALA A 88 -9.05 -6.63 4.96
N PRO A 89 -9.42 -6.76 3.67
CA PRO A 89 -10.73 -6.35 3.17
C PRO A 89 -11.85 -7.15 3.85
N GLY A 90 -12.98 -6.49 4.11
CA GLY A 90 -14.13 -7.09 4.78
C GLY A 90 -13.96 -7.33 6.28
N THR A 91 -12.75 -7.20 6.82
CA THR A 91 -12.53 -7.25 8.26
C THR A 91 -12.76 -5.86 8.82
N ARG A 92 -13.88 -5.69 9.53
CA ARG A 92 -14.25 -4.45 10.22
C ARG A 92 -14.44 -4.79 11.69
N SER A 93 -13.90 -3.97 12.59
CA SER A 93 -14.08 -4.18 14.04
C SER A 93 -15.06 -3.15 14.59
N ALA A 94 -16.07 -3.61 15.33
CA ALA A 94 -17.01 -2.73 16.04
C ALA A 94 -16.28 -1.91 17.13
N GLU A 95 -15.20 -2.44 17.69
CA GLU A 95 -14.32 -1.76 18.65
C GLU A 95 -13.65 -0.51 18.05
N TYR A 96 -13.49 -0.49 16.72
CA TYR A 96 -12.83 0.60 15.98
C TYR A 96 -13.77 1.26 14.96
N ASP A 97 -15.07 1.35 15.25
CA ASP A 97 -16.07 2.02 14.39
C ASP A 97 -16.12 1.49 12.94
N TYR A 98 -15.91 0.18 12.73
CA TYR A 98 -15.95 -0.44 11.41
C TYR A 98 -14.93 0.11 10.38
N ARG A 99 -13.77 0.58 10.85
CA ARG A 99 -12.70 1.12 9.99
C ARG A 99 -12.03 0.04 9.12
N PRO A 100 -11.41 0.44 7.99
CA PRO A 100 -10.55 -0.45 7.22
C PRO A 100 -9.38 -0.96 8.06
N MET A 101 -9.18 -2.28 8.04
CA MET A 101 -8.15 -2.95 8.82
C MET A 101 -7.00 -3.38 7.92
N TRP A 102 -5.80 -3.36 8.47
CA TRP A 102 -4.59 -3.87 7.87
C TRP A 102 -3.98 -4.91 8.80
N ARG A 103 -3.38 -5.92 8.19
CA ARG A 103 -2.70 -7.00 8.88
C ARG A 103 -1.20 -6.73 8.90
N SER A 104 -0.61 -6.75 10.09
CA SER A 104 0.84 -6.71 10.28
C SER A 104 1.50 -8.01 9.81
N PRO A 105 2.84 -8.03 9.60
CA PRO A 105 3.56 -9.24 9.20
C PRO A 105 3.43 -10.43 10.16
N ASP A 106 3.23 -10.18 11.45
CA ASP A 106 2.97 -11.19 12.49
C ASP A 106 1.51 -11.68 12.52
N GLY A 107 0.62 -11.05 11.75
CA GLY A 107 -0.76 -11.47 11.56
C GLY A 107 -1.80 -10.69 12.37
N GLU A 108 -1.41 -9.76 13.24
CA GLU A 108 -2.34 -8.92 14.01
C GLU A 108 -3.10 -7.92 13.12
N LEU A 109 -4.32 -7.56 13.54
CA LEU A 109 -5.16 -6.62 12.81
C LEU A 109 -5.15 -5.25 13.47
N HIS A 110 -4.89 -4.22 12.67
CA HIS A 110 -4.83 -2.84 13.13
C HIS A 110 -5.66 -1.91 12.25
N PRO A 111 -6.33 -0.90 12.81
CA PRO A 111 -6.98 0.14 12.03
C PRO A 111 -5.95 0.90 11.20
N ILE A 112 -6.24 1.14 9.92
CA ILE A 112 -5.27 1.77 9.01
C ILE A 112 -4.78 3.15 9.49
N ASP A 113 -5.63 3.93 10.16
CA ASP A 113 -5.22 5.24 10.68
C ASP A 113 -4.18 5.10 11.80
N ALA A 114 -4.26 4.05 12.63
CA ALA A 114 -3.28 3.77 13.67
C ALA A 114 -1.94 3.33 13.08
N VAL A 115 -1.99 2.53 12.01
CA VAL A 115 -0.79 2.12 11.26
C VAL A 115 -0.14 3.33 10.59
N LEU A 116 -0.90 4.12 9.82
CA LEU A 116 -0.38 5.29 9.09
C LEU A 116 0.13 6.43 9.98
N THR A 117 -0.27 6.47 11.25
CA THR A 117 0.23 7.47 12.21
C THR A 117 1.46 7.00 12.98
N GLY A 118 1.89 5.74 12.83
CA GLY A 118 2.99 5.17 13.61
C GLY A 118 2.60 4.76 15.03
N ALA A 119 1.30 4.71 15.35
CA ALA A 119 0.84 4.31 16.69
C ALA A 119 1.06 2.81 16.95
N VAL A 120 1.08 2.00 15.88
CA VAL A 120 1.49 0.60 15.88
C VAL A 120 2.91 0.51 15.33
N ARG A 121 3.77 -0.32 15.91
CA ARG A 121 5.16 -0.49 15.45
C ARG A 121 5.17 -1.37 14.19
N HIS A 122 5.94 -0.96 13.19
CA HIS A 122 6.13 -1.65 11.92
C HIS A 122 7.59 -1.59 11.52
#